data_AF-A0A8S1EZ77-F1
#
_entry.id   AF-A0A8S1EZ77-F1
#
_cell.length_a   1.000
_cell.length_b   1.000
_cell.length_c   1.000
_cell.angle_alpha   90.00
_cell.angle_beta   90.00
_cell.angle_gamma   90.00
#
_symmetry.space_group_name_H-M   'P 1'
#
loop_
_entity.id
_entity.type
_entity.pdbx_description
1 polymer ?
#
loop_
_entity_poly.entity_id
_entity_poly.type
_entity_poly.pdbx_seq_one_letter_code
_entity_poly.pdbx_strand_id
1 'polypeptide(L)'
;MDCSLLVSLAGLAPTIRFIAVKLMPSMFHANLKGFHVIAPILVGTIDCEHLIGPAHFQLISYPLLYLFGAPVLITVAITIERLIALFDRAFYENRKIGIGPMLLGITLTINMIIIYIVFRNEAFQYSTFNFFLIPPSSASSFNLLIVGLFLINVGNFATNLALARFLQRFNSKTASLSTRYLIEELHTSTNLTIGISFLHNLFFAVHLIDTFAIRFLLPLVVRDATLINGLRGIMLVLPVYNLLAGVIAAILMKRLNWQKSKKRRQVVSIEYSGVQGAKNHDAAIQNCWNFAVEK
;
A
#
# COMPACT_ATOMS: atom_id res chain seq x y z
N MET A 1 5.28 23.05 -21.72
CA MET A 1 5.39 22.09 -20.60
C MET A 1 4.63 22.73 -19.46
N ASP A 2 3.49 22.14 -19.09
CA ASP A 2 2.48 22.84 -18.30
C ASP A 2 3.01 23.20 -16.90
N CYS A 3 2.98 24.50 -16.58
CA CYS A 3 3.43 25.03 -15.29
C CYS A 3 2.69 24.38 -14.10
N SER A 4 1.46 23.93 -14.31
CA SER A 4 0.65 23.17 -13.35
C SER A 4 1.20 21.76 -13.07
N LEU A 5 1.80 21.10 -14.08
CA LEU A 5 2.53 19.86 -13.92
C LEU A 5 3.82 20.13 -13.11
N LEU A 6 4.47 21.25 -13.36
CA LEU A 6 5.71 21.66 -12.69
C LEU A 6 5.49 22.01 -11.21
N VAL A 7 4.40 22.70 -10.86
CA VAL A 7 4.00 22.99 -9.47
C VAL A 7 3.55 21.72 -8.74
N SER A 8 2.82 20.84 -9.42
CA SER A 8 2.45 19.53 -8.85
C SER A 8 3.66 18.62 -8.64
N LEU A 9 4.64 18.65 -9.55
CA LEU A 9 5.94 17.96 -9.43
C LEU A 9 6.86 18.63 -8.39
N ALA A 10 6.80 19.96 -8.24
CA ALA A 10 7.53 20.69 -7.21
C ALA A 10 6.99 20.39 -5.81
N GLY A 11 5.69 20.08 -5.66
CA GLY A 11 5.10 19.51 -4.45
C GLY A 11 5.62 18.12 -4.10
N LEU A 12 6.14 17.36 -5.08
CA LEU A 12 6.80 16.06 -4.86
C LEU A 12 8.29 16.19 -4.47
N ALA A 13 8.93 17.32 -4.74
CA ALA A 13 10.36 17.52 -4.48
C ALA A 13 10.76 17.46 -2.99
N PRO A 14 9.99 18.02 -2.02
CA PRO A 14 10.27 17.87 -0.59
C PRO A 14 10.26 16.40 -0.16
N THR A 15 9.35 15.60 -0.72
CA THR A 15 9.22 14.16 -0.45
C THR A 15 10.28 13.30 -1.13
N ILE A 16 10.78 13.69 -2.31
CA ILE A 16 11.96 13.02 -2.92
C ILE A 16 13.21 13.30 -2.09
N ARG A 17 13.35 14.52 -1.55
CA ARG A 17 14.44 14.87 -0.64
C ARG A 17 14.34 14.18 0.73
N PHE A 18 13.12 13.90 1.21
CA PHE A 18 12.84 13.07 2.39
C PHE A 18 13.33 11.62 2.22
N ILE A 19 13.32 11.09 0.99
CA ILE A 19 13.85 9.74 0.69
C ILE A 19 15.39 9.75 0.60
N ALA A 20 16.00 10.85 0.16
CA ALA A 20 17.46 10.99 0.09
C ALA A 20 18.12 11.20 1.47
N VAL A 21 17.39 11.73 2.46
CA VAL A 21 17.92 12.04 3.81
C VAL A 21 17.32 11.09 4.84
N LYS A 22 18.17 10.15 5.28
CA LYS A 22 17.91 9.10 6.27
C LYS A 22 17.39 9.67 7.61
N LEU A 23 16.36 9.01 8.17
CA LEU A 23 15.77 9.12 9.53
C LEU A 23 16.39 10.14 10.53
N MET A 24 15.53 11.07 11.04
CA MET A 24 15.50 11.76 12.36
C MET A 24 15.23 13.30 12.26
N PRO A 25 14.98 14.04 13.37
CA PRO A 25 13.71 14.25 14.08
C PRO A 25 13.11 15.66 13.86
N SER A 26 13.59 16.43 12.88
CA SER A 26 13.28 17.87 12.73
C SER A 26 12.26 18.18 11.62
N MET A 27 11.25 17.31 11.47
CA MET A 27 10.38 17.17 10.29
C MET A 27 9.61 18.43 9.83
N PHE A 28 9.52 19.50 10.63
CA PHE A 28 8.78 20.70 10.26
C PHE A 28 9.63 21.78 9.56
N HIS A 29 10.89 21.96 9.95
CA HIS A 29 11.72 23.08 9.48
C HIS A 29 12.42 22.82 8.14
N ALA A 30 12.76 21.56 7.85
CA ALA A 30 13.46 21.20 6.60
C ALA A 30 12.56 21.26 5.36
N ASN A 31 11.27 20.91 5.52
CA ASN A 31 10.26 21.01 4.46
C ASN A 31 9.97 22.47 4.07
N LEU A 32 9.91 23.38 5.05
CA LEU A 32 9.77 24.82 4.80
C LEU A 32 10.98 25.41 4.05
N LYS A 33 12.21 25.04 4.43
CA LYS A 33 13.44 25.55 3.80
C LYS A 33 13.64 25.02 2.37
N GLY A 34 13.24 23.77 2.09
CA GLY A 34 13.26 23.23 0.73
C GLY A 34 12.28 23.95 -0.20
N PHE A 35 11.09 24.28 0.31
CA PHE A 35 10.05 24.97 -0.43
C PHE A 35 10.41 26.43 -0.73
N HIS A 36 10.97 27.17 0.24
CA HIS A 36 11.41 28.56 0.05
C HIS A 36 12.56 28.73 -0.94
N VAL A 37 13.37 27.70 -1.18
CA VAL A 37 14.51 27.77 -2.13
C VAL A 37 14.07 27.41 -3.55
N ILE A 38 13.11 26.49 -3.71
CA ILE A 38 12.73 25.97 -5.03
C ILE A 38 11.54 26.75 -5.63
N ALA A 39 10.61 27.22 -4.80
CA ALA A 39 9.43 27.96 -5.27
C ALA A 39 9.76 29.26 -6.01
N PRO A 40 10.72 30.11 -5.58
CA PRO A 40 11.00 31.37 -6.30
C PRO A 40 11.71 31.13 -7.64
N ILE A 41 12.52 30.06 -7.73
CA ILE A 41 13.30 29.74 -8.93
C ILE A 41 12.40 29.16 -10.04
N LEU A 42 11.30 28.49 -9.67
CA LEU A 42 10.33 27.93 -10.62
C LEU A 42 9.20 28.89 -10.99
N VAL A 43 8.89 29.88 -10.14
CA VAL A 43 7.75 30.80 -10.31
C VAL A 43 8.17 32.19 -10.85
N GLY A 44 9.46 32.54 -10.77
CA GLY A 44 9.93 33.89 -11.07
C GLY A 44 9.97 34.35 -12.54
N THR A 45 9.51 33.55 -13.51
CA THR A 45 9.76 33.84 -14.94
C THR A 45 8.55 33.91 -15.86
N ILE A 46 7.31 33.69 -15.40
CA ILE A 46 6.15 33.66 -16.31
C ILE A 46 4.90 34.27 -15.63
N ASP A 47 4.35 35.33 -16.21
CA ASP A 47 3.01 35.85 -15.90
C ASP A 47 1.98 34.73 -16.15
N CYS A 48 1.55 34.05 -15.08
CA CYS A 48 0.66 32.90 -15.15
C CYS A 48 -0.66 33.19 -14.44
N GLU A 49 -1.77 33.24 -15.18
CA GLU A 49 -3.10 33.01 -14.61
C GLU A 49 -3.15 31.58 -14.06
N HIS A 50 -2.99 31.47 -12.74
CA HIS A 50 -2.56 30.26 -12.02
C HIS A 50 -3.71 29.31 -11.64
N LEU A 51 -4.70 29.18 -12.52
CA LEU A 51 -6.04 28.67 -12.20
C LEU A 51 -6.40 27.50 -13.14
N ILE A 52 -6.46 26.27 -12.61
CA ILE A 52 -6.79 25.06 -13.37
C ILE A 52 -8.27 25.12 -13.78
N GLY A 53 -8.56 24.88 -15.05
CA GLY A 53 -9.92 24.83 -15.56
C GLY A 53 -10.73 23.65 -14.98
N PRO A 54 -12.05 23.82 -14.75
CA PRO A 54 -12.89 22.85 -14.03
C PRO A 54 -12.95 21.46 -14.69
N ALA A 55 -12.97 21.39 -16.03
CA ALA A 55 -12.98 20.11 -16.76
C ALA A 55 -11.69 19.28 -16.54
N HIS A 56 -10.53 19.92 -16.50
CA HIS A 56 -9.24 19.25 -16.26
C HIS A 56 -9.13 18.79 -14.81
N PHE A 57 -9.62 19.61 -13.89
CA PHE A 57 -9.68 19.27 -12.48
C PHE A 57 -10.60 18.07 -12.21
N GLN A 58 -11.77 18.00 -12.85
CA GLN A 58 -12.66 16.85 -12.76
C GLN A 58 -12.01 15.58 -13.32
N LEU A 59 -11.45 15.63 -14.54
CA LEU A 59 -10.86 14.47 -15.20
C LEU A 59 -9.72 13.83 -14.38
N ILE A 60 -8.94 14.64 -13.67
CA ILE A 60 -7.78 14.18 -12.89
C ILE A 60 -8.19 13.77 -11.46
N SER A 61 -9.16 14.42 -10.84
CA SER A 61 -9.54 14.14 -9.44
C SER A 61 -10.12 12.74 -9.24
N TYR A 62 -10.92 12.23 -10.17
CA TYR A 62 -11.49 10.88 -10.12
C TYR A 62 -10.43 9.76 -10.10
N PRO A 63 -9.52 9.64 -11.09
CA PRO A 63 -8.52 8.58 -11.10
C PRO A 63 -7.54 8.69 -9.93
N LEU A 64 -7.28 9.90 -9.46
CA LEU A 64 -6.41 10.16 -8.32
C LEU A 64 -7.00 9.64 -7.01
N LEU A 65 -8.29 9.90 -6.77
CA LEU A 65 -9.01 9.33 -5.64
C LEU A 65 -9.17 7.80 -5.75
N TYR A 66 -9.27 7.30 -6.98
CA TYR A 66 -9.31 5.87 -7.24
C TYR A 66 -8.01 5.17 -6.83
N LEU A 67 -6.88 5.70 -7.29
CA LEU A 67 -5.55 5.23 -6.89
C LEU A 67 -5.28 5.42 -5.39
N PHE A 68 -6.03 6.32 -4.74
CA PHE A 68 -5.96 6.49 -3.30
C PHE A 68 -6.59 5.32 -2.52
N GLY A 69 -7.86 4.99 -2.82
CA GLY A 69 -8.60 3.95 -2.08
C GLY A 69 -8.24 2.52 -2.48
N ALA A 70 -7.86 2.29 -3.75
CA ALA A 70 -7.66 0.94 -4.28
C ALA A 70 -6.60 0.11 -3.52
N PRO A 71 -5.38 0.63 -3.23
CA PRO A 71 -4.36 -0.17 -2.54
C PRO A 71 -4.81 -0.69 -1.18
N VAL A 72 -5.52 0.12 -0.41
CA VAL A 72 -6.02 -0.24 0.92
C VAL A 72 -7.03 -1.38 0.81
N LEU A 73 -8.01 -1.25 -0.07
CA LEU A 73 -9.04 -2.27 -0.25
C LEU A 73 -8.44 -3.57 -0.84
N ILE A 74 -7.44 -3.47 -1.72
CA ILE A 74 -6.70 -4.64 -2.22
C ILE A 74 -6.04 -5.41 -1.06
N THR A 75 -5.47 -4.70 -0.07
CA THR A 75 -4.88 -5.39 1.09
C THR A 75 -5.93 -6.12 1.95
N VAL A 76 -7.18 -5.66 1.96
CA VAL A 76 -8.29 -6.34 2.62
C VAL A 76 -8.68 -7.58 1.83
N ALA A 77 -8.80 -7.47 0.50
CA ALA A 77 -9.11 -8.59 -0.38
C ALA A 77 -8.09 -9.75 -0.23
N ILE A 78 -6.80 -9.42 -0.17
CA ILE A 78 -5.73 -10.40 0.08
C ILE A 78 -5.90 -11.09 1.44
N THR A 79 -6.39 -10.36 2.45
CA THR A 79 -6.61 -10.92 3.79
C THR A 79 -7.82 -11.85 3.81
N ILE A 80 -8.90 -11.49 3.10
CA ILE A 80 -10.08 -12.35 2.91
C ILE A 80 -9.68 -13.64 2.19
N GLU A 81 -8.89 -13.56 1.11
CA GLU A 81 -8.41 -14.73 0.39
C GLU A 81 -7.68 -15.71 1.32
N ARG A 82 -6.83 -15.20 2.22
CA ARG A 82 -6.11 -16.03 3.19
C ARG A 82 -7.01 -16.66 4.24
N LEU A 83 -8.05 -15.96 4.68
CA LEU A 83 -9.04 -16.52 5.59
C LEU A 83 -9.76 -17.69 4.91
N ILE A 84 -10.18 -17.52 3.65
CA ILE A 84 -10.79 -18.60 2.85
C ILE A 84 -9.82 -19.79 2.74
N ALA A 85 -8.55 -19.54 2.38
CA ALA A 85 -7.54 -20.57 2.28
C ALA A 85 -7.26 -21.30 3.60
N LEU A 86 -7.47 -20.64 4.74
CA LEU A 86 -7.30 -21.24 6.06
C LEU A 86 -8.48 -22.13 6.47
N PHE A 87 -9.71 -21.64 6.27
CA PHE A 87 -10.94 -22.31 6.71
C PHE A 87 -11.36 -23.44 5.78
N ASP A 88 -11.25 -23.26 4.47
CA ASP A 88 -11.67 -24.26 3.47
C ASP A 88 -10.57 -24.51 2.43
N ARG A 89 -9.64 -25.39 2.80
CA ARG A 89 -8.49 -25.76 1.98
C ARG A 89 -8.90 -26.50 0.71
N ALA A 90 -9.89 -27.38 0.81
CA ALA A 90 -10.35 -28.19 -0.31
C ALA A 90 -11.00 -27.31 -1.40
N PHE A 91 -11.82 -26.33 -0.99
CA PHE A 91 -12.36 -25.35 -1.91
C PHE A 91 -11.27 -24.46 -2.51
N TYR A 92 -10.33 -23.99 -1.69
CA TYR A 92 -9.24 -23.13 -2.16
C TYR A 92 -8.33 -23.83 -3.16
N GLU A 93 -7.95 -25.10 -2.94
CA GLU A 93 -7.12 -25.86 -3.87
C GLU A 93 -7.80 -26.01 -5.25
N ASN A 94 -9.10 -26.28 -5.27
CA ASN A 94 -9.86 -26.45 -6.51
C ASN A 94 -10.11 -25.15 -7.28
N ARG A 95 -10.13 -24.00 -6.59
CA ARG A 95 -10.47 -22.69 -7.19
C ARG A 95 -9.40 -21.61 -7.02
N LYS A 96 -8.16 -21.99 -6.69
CA LYS A 96 -7.04 -21.07 -6.39
C LYS A 96 -6.86 -19.98 -7.45
N ILE A 97 -6.99 -20.34 -8.72
CA ILE A 97 -6.76 -19.42 -9.86
C ILE A 97 -7.87 -18.36 -9.98
N GLY A 98 -9.10 -18.67 -9.56
CA GLY A 98 -10.26 -17.80 -9.74
C GLY A 98 -10.54 -16.83 -8.59
N ILE A 99 -10.25 -17.25 -7.35
CA ILE A 99 -10.62 -16.47 -6.14
C ILE A 99 -9.91 -15.11 -6.10
N GLY A 100 -8.61 -15.08 -6.39
CA GLY A 100 -7.81 -13.83 -6.38
C GLY A 100 -8.35 -12.78 -7.37
N PRO A 101 -8.44 -13.08 -8.68
CA PRO A 101 -9.00 -12.14 -9.67
C PRO A 101 -10.44 -11.72 -9.39
N MET A 102 -11.28 -12.64 -8.88
CA MET A 102 -12.66 -12.32 -8.50
C MET A 102 -12.70 -11.28 -7.36
N LEU A 103 -11.95 -11.51 -6.28
CA LEU A 103 -11.86 -10.58 -5.15
C LEU A 103 -11.28 -9.23 -5.58
N LEU A 104 -10.29 -9.22 -6.46
CA LEU A 104 -9.74 -8.00 -7.05
C LEU A 104 -10.82 -7.23 -7.81
N GLY A 105 -11.56 -7.87 -8.71
CA GLY A 105 -12.63 -7.23 -9.48
C GLY A 105 -13.73 -6.62 -8.59
N ILE A 106 -14.19 -7.37 -7.58
CA ILE A 106 -15.16 -6.90 -6.59
C ILE A 106 -14.62 -5.65 -5.88
N THR A 107 -13.37 -5.69 -5.45
CA THR A 107 -12.73 -4.61 -4.70
C THR A 107 -12.58 -3.33 -5.53
N LEU A 108 -12.14 -3.46 -6.78
CA LEU A 108 -12.03 -2.34 -7.71
C LEU A 108 -13.41 -1.71 -7.99
N THR A 109 -14.45 -2.52 -8.08
CA THR A 109 -15.83 -2.07 -8.29
C THR A 109 -16.36 -1.32 -7.07
N ILE A 110 -16.14 -1.85 -5.86
CA ILE A 110 -16.50 -1.18 -4.61
C ILE A 110 -15.79 0.18 -4.51
N ASN A 111 -14.51 0.24 -4.88
CA ASN A 111 -13.76 1.51 -4.89
C ASN A 111 -14.38 2.53 -5.84
N MET A 112 -14.78 2.12 -7.05
CA MET A 112 -15.50 3.00 -8.00
C MET A 112 -16.82 3.52 -7.42
N ILE A 113 -17.61 2.66 -6.78
CA ILE A 113 -18.89 3.04 -6.17
C ILE A 113 -18.67 4.07 -5.05
N ILE A 114 -17.67 3.85 -4.20
CA ILE A 114 -17.34 4.79 -3.11
C ILE A 114 -16.99 6.17 -3.67
N ILE A 115 -16.17 6.23 -4.72
CA ILE A 115 -15.76 7.51 -5.35
C ILE A 115 -16.95 8.22 -5.97
N TYR A 116 -17.81 7.46 -6.65
CA TYR A 116 -19.06 7.99 -7.20
C TYR A 116 -19.92 8.61 -6.09
N ILE A 117 -20.07 7.94 -4.95
CA ILE A 117 -20.82 8.47 -3.80
C ILE A 117 -20.17 9.73 -3.20
N VAL A 118 -18.84 9.83 -3.20
CA VAL A 118 -18.14 11.02 -2.70
C VAL A 118 -18.41 12.24 -3.59
N PHE A 119 -18.39 12.06 -4.92
CA PHE A 119 -18.52 13.17 -5.88
C PHE A 119 -19.93 13.36 -6.45
N ARG A 120 -20.93 12.55 -6.08
CA ARG A 120 -22.29 12.60 -6.67
C ARG A 120 -22.98 13.97 -6.61
N ASN A 121 -22.62 14.81 -5.64
CA ASN A 121 -23.22 16.12 -5.41
C ASN A 121 -22.27 17.27 -5.79
N GLU A 122 -21.17 16.98 -6.48
CA GLU A 122 -20.13 17.95 -6.80
C GLU A 122 -20.35 18.57 -8.18
N ALA A 123 -20.51 19.90 -8.23
CA ALA A 123 -20.72 20.63 -9.47
C ALA A 123 -19.41 21.05 -10.16
N PHE A 124 -18.25 20.85 -9.52
CA PHE A 124 -16.91 21.15 -10.04
C PHE A 124 -16.77 22.56 -10.67
N GLN A 125 -17.43 23.58 -10.09
CA GLN A 125 -17.43 24.94 -10.66
C GLN A 125 -16.25 25.82 -10.21
N TYR A 126 -15.31 25.27 -9.44
CA TYR A 126 -14.21 26.02 -8.85
C TYR A 126 -12.94 25.85 -9.68
N SER A 127 -12.26 26.95 -9.96
CA SER A 127 -10.90 26.89 -10.47
C SER A 127 -9.92 26.78 -9.31
N THR A 128 -9.05 25.77 -9.37
CA THR A 128 -8.16 25.41 -8.27
C THR A 128 -6.69 25.55 -8.69
N PHE A 129 -5.81 25.80 -7.73
CA PHE A 129 -4.36 25.86 -7.96
C PHE A 129 -3.67 24.50 -7.77
N ASN A 130 -4.40 23.47 -7.31
CA ASN A 130 -3.87 22.11 -7.09
C ASN A 130 -4.94 21.05 -7.43
N PHE A 131 -4.56 20.03 -8.21
CA PHE A 131 -5.40 18.87 -8.55
C PHE A 131 -5.80 18.00 -7.35
N PHE A 132 -5.05 18.08 -6.25
CA PHE A 132 -5.36 17.37 -5.02
C PHE A 132 -6.30 18.14 -4.09
N LEU A 133 -6.58 19.41 -4.37
CA LEU A 133 -7.43 20.23 -3.52
C LEU A 133 -8.88 19.75 -3.66
N ILE A 134 -9.47 19.34 -2.56
CA ILE A 134 -10.81 18.73 -2.60
C ILE A 134 -11.85 19.83 -2.56
N PRO A 135 -12.88 19.77 -3.41
CA PRO A 135 -13.93 20.77 -3.41
C PRO A 135 -14.59 20.89 -2.03
N PRO A 136 -14.95 22.11 -1.60
CA PRO A 136 -15.51 22.34 -0.28
C PRO A 136 -16.84 21.59 -0.06
N SER A 137 -17.66 21.42 -1.10
CA SER A 137 -18.92 20.66 -1.06
C SER A 137 -18.73 19.16 -0.79
N SER A 138 -17.66 18.57 -1.32
CA SER A 138 -17.33 17.15 -1.12
C SER A 138 -16.39 16.89 0.07
N ALA A 139 -15.86 17.94 0.71
CA ALA A 139 -14.85 17.83 1.76
C ALA A 139 -15.32 17.02 2.98
N SER A 140 -16.59 17.11 3.37
CA SER A 140 -17.14 16.32 4.48
C SER A 140 -17.16 14.83 4.15
N SER A 141 -17.72 14.48 2.98
CA SER A 141 -17.78 13.09 2.48
C SER A 141 -16.39 12.49 2.32
N PHE A 142 -15.42 13.27 1.86
CA PHE A 142 -14.04 12.82 1.72
C PHE A 142 -13.34 12.61 3.07
N ASN A 143 -13.55 13.48 4.07
CA ASN A 143 -13.00 13.26 5.41
C ASN A 143 -13.56 11.97 6.03
N LEU A 144 -14.86 11.71 5.82
CA LEU A 144 -15.49 10.46 6.26
C LEU A 144 -14.89 9.25 5.52
N LEU A 145 -14.60 9.36 4.22
CA LEU A 145 -13.88 8.34 3.47
C LEU A 145 -12.50 8.04 4.07
N ILE A 146 -11.69 9.06 4.37
CA ILE A 146 -10.35 8.86 4.95
C ILE A 146 -10.44 8.14 6.30
N VAL A 147 -11.31 8.60 7.19
CA VAL A 147 -11.50 7.98 8.51
C VAL A 147 -12.00 6.54 8.35
N GLY A 148 -12.94 6.30 7.43
CA GLY A 148 -13.43 4.96 7.12
C GLY A 148 -12.33 4.01 6.61
N LEU A 149 -11.54 4.47 5.64
CA LEU A 149 -10.41 3.69 5.11
C LEU A 149 -9.34 3.42 6.18
N PHE A 150 -9.08 4.39 7.07
CA PHE A 150 -8.18 4.20 8.21
C PHE A 150 -8.71 3.11 9.15
N LEU A 151 -9.99 3.16 9.54
CA LEU A 151 -10.59 2.15 10.41
C LEU A 151 -10.59 0.75 9.77
N ILE A 152 -10.92 0.65 8.48
CA ILE A 152 -10.84 -0.59 7.71
C ILE A 152 -9.41 -1.14 7.73
N ASN A 153 -8.40 -0.30 7.53
CA ASN A 153 -7.02 -0.75 7.50
C ASN A 153 -6.46 -1.11 8.89
N VAL A 154 -6.94 -0.46 9.96
CA VAL A 154 -6.65 -0.87 11.35
C VAL A 154 -7.25 -2.25 11.64
N GLY A 155 -8.52 -2.47 11.26
CA GLY A 155 -9.17 -3.78 11.37
C GLY A 155 -8.44 -4.85 10.56
N ASN A 156 -8.02 -4.53 9.34
CA ASN A 156 -7.24 -5.42 8.48
C ASN A 156 -5.89 -5.79 9.12
N PHE A 157 -5.20 -4.82 9.70
CA PHE A 157 -3.94 -5.05 10.41
C PHE A 157 -4.13 -5.97 11.63
N ALA A 158 -5.18 -5.75 12.43
CA ALA A 158 -5.51 -6.59 13.56
C ALA A 158 -5.82 -8.04 13.15
N THR A 159 -6.62 -8.22 12.09
CA THR A 159 -6.93 -9.54 11.52
C THR A 159 -5.69 -10.25 11.02
N ASN A 160 -4.80 -9.56 10.29
CA ASN A 160 -3.54 -10.15 9.82
C ASN A 160 -2.61 -10.54 10.99
N LEU A 161 -2.57 -9.75 12.07
CA LEU A 161 -1.80 -10.09 13.26
C LEU A 161 -2.35 -11.33 13.97
N ALA A 162 -3.69 -11.43 14.09
CA ALA A 162 -4.35 -12.61 14.63
C ALA A 162 -4.06 -13.85 13.76
N LEU A 163 -4.15 -13.72 12.44
CA LEU A 163 -3.83 -14.77 11.48
C LEU A 163 -2.37 -15.23 11.59
N ALA A 164 -1.41 -14.31 11.69
CA ALA A 164 -0.01 -14.67 11.86
C ALA A 164 0.25 -15.46 13.15
N ARG A 165 -0.37 -15.06 14.27
CA ARG A 165 -0.28 -15.81 15.53
C ARG A 165 -0.88 -17.20 15.43
N PHE A 166 -2.01 -17.34 14.73
CA PHE A 166 -2.63 -18.65 14.50
C PHE A 166 -1.72 -19.56 13.69
N LEU A 167 -1.17 -19.05 12.58
CA LEU A 167 -0.26 -19.79 11.71
C LEU A 167 1.04 -20.19 12.41
N GLN A 168 1.57 -19.35 13.31
CA GLN A 168 2.75 -19.69 14.12
C GLN A 168 2.50 -20.83 15.11
N ARG A 169 1.29 -20.93 15.66
CA ARG A 169 0.91 -22.01 16.59
C ARG A 169 0.54 -23.31 15.88
N PHE A 170 0.32 -23.28 14.57
CA PHE A 170 -0.09 -24.46 13.83
C PHE A 170 1.07 -25.46 13.70
N ASN A 171 0.89 -26.68 14.19
CA ASN A 171 1.90 -27.73 14.09
C ASN A 171 1.89 -28.35 12.69
N SER A 172 2.72 -27.82 11.80
CA SER A 172 2.81 -28.27 10.40
C SER A 172 3.56 -29.60 10.20
N LYS A 173 4.16 -30.16 11.26
CA LYS A 173 4.98 -31.39 11.18
C LYS A 173 4.14 -32.66 10.98
N THR A 174 2.88 -32.66 11.40
CA THR A 174 1.97 -33.81 11.29
C THR A 174 1.02 -33.71 10.09
N ALA A 175 1.13 -32.66 9.28
CA ALA A 175 0.23 -32.39 8.17
C ALA A 175 0.74 -32.98 6.85
N SER A 176 -0.18 -33.13 5.88
CA SER A 176 0.18 -33.52 4.50
C SER A 176 1.16 -32.52 3.87
N LEU A 177 1.92 -32.98 2.86
CA LEU A 177 2.87 -32.14 2.13
C LEU A 177 2.18 -30.90 1.51
N SER A 178 0.98 -31.08 0.94
CA SER A 178 0.17 -30.00 0.35
C SER A 178 -0.21 -28.96 1.40
N THR A 179 -0.71 -29.41 2.56
CA THR A 179 -1.07 -28.55 3.69
C THR A 179 0.13 -27.76 4.20
N ARG A 180 1.29 -28.41 4.33
CA ARG A 180 2.52 -27.76 4.82
C ARG A 180 2.98 -26.66 3.87
N TYR A 181 2.94 -26.93 2.56
CA TYR A 181 3.25 -25.92 1.55
C TYR A 181 2.28 -24.74 1.61
N LEU A 182 0.98 -25.01 1.69
CA LEU A 182 -0.06 -24.00 1.80
C LEU A 182 0.17 -23.11 3.05
N ILE A 183 0.44 -23.70 4.21
CA ILE A 183 0.68 -22.94 5.45
C ILE A 183 1.95 -22.08 5.36
N GLU A 184 3.03 -22.57 4.74
CA GLU A 184 4.25 -21.77 4.54
C GLU A 184 4.00 -20.59 3.58
N GLU A 185 3.18 -20.80 2.55
CA GLU A 185 2.71 -19.77 1.64
C GLU A 185 1.89 -18.71 2.40
N LEU A 186 0.88 -19.14 3.19
CA LEU A 186 0.07 -18.25 4.02
C LEU A 186 0.91 -17.48 5.03
N HIS A 187 1.86 -18.11 5.72
CA HIS A 187 2.70 -17.43 6.72
C HIS A 187 3.55 -16.34 6.08
N THR A 188 4.21 -16.64 4.96
CA THR A 188 5.03 -15.65 4.25
C THR A 188 4.19 -14.50 3.70
N SER A 189 3.05 -14.84 3.10
CA SER A 189 2.12 -13.87 2.54
C SER A 189 1.56 -12.94 3.65
N THR A 190 1.12 -13.51 4.78
CA THR A 190 0.58 -12.76 5.92
C THR A 190 1.59 -11.78 6.48
N ASN A 191 2.85 -12.18 6.66
CA ASN A 191 3.90 -11.28 7.15
C ASN A 191 4.15 -10.09 6.21
N LEU A 192 4.05 -10.29 4.89
CA LEU A 192 4.15 -9.21 3.92
C LEU A 192 3.00 -8.21 4.08
N THR A 193 1.75 -8.69 4.20
CA THR A 193 0.59 -7.79 4.35
C THR A 193 0.57 -7.09 5.70
N ILE A 194 1.05 -7.71 6.78
CA ILE A 194 1.24 -7.00 8.06
C ILE A 194 2.13 -5.77 7.85
N GLY A 195 3.24 -5.93 7.12
CA GLY A 195 4.13 -4.82 6.79
C GLY A 195 3.46 -3.73 5.96
N ILE A 196 2.72 -4.11 4.92
CA ILE A 196 2.01 -3.16 4.03
C ILE A 196 0.89 -2.43 4.78
N SER A 197 0.05 -3.15 5.53
CA SER A 197 -1.04 -2.57 6.32
C SER A 197 -0.51 -1.66 7.44
N PHE A 198 0.60 -2.01 8.08
CA PHE A 198 1.29 -1.14 9.04
C PHE A 198 1.73 0.17 8.39
N LEU A 199 2.35 0.10 7.21
CA LEU A 199 2.81 1.27 6.48
C LEU A 199 1.64 2.19 6.08
N HIS A 200 0.54 1.62 5.58
CA HIS A 200 -0.67 2.39 5.32
C HIS A 200 -1.21 3.06 6.59
N ASN A 201 -1.31 2.34 7.72
CA ASN A 201 -1.77 2.91 8.99
C ASN A 201 -0.88 4.05 9.47
N LEU A 202 0.44 3.91 9.33
CA LEU A 202 1.40 4.97 9.67
C LEU A 202 1.14 6.23 8.82
N PHE A 203 0.98 6.08 7.51
CA PHE A 203 0.73 7.22 6.61
C PHE A 203 -0.63 7.88 6.83
N PHE A 204 -1.69 7.08 7.06
CA PHE A 204 -3.00 7.62 7.43
C PHE A 204 -2.96 8.38 8.75
N ALA A 205 -2.25 7.86 9.76
CA ALA A 205 -2.11 8.53 11.05
C ALA A 205 -1.39 9.88 10.91
N VAL A 206 -0.28 9.92 10.17
CA VAL A 206 0.45 11.17 9.87
C VAL A 206 -0.46 12.17 9.17
N HIS A 207 -1.18 11.75 8.12
CA HIS A 207 -2.10 12.63 7.40
C HIS A 207 -3.22 13.20 8.29
N LEU A 208 -3.80 12.38 9.17
CA LEU A 208 -4.84 12.84 10.10
C LEU A 208 -4.30 13.84 11.11
N ILE A 209 -3.09 13.60 11.64
CA ILE A 209 -2.40 14.52 12.56
C ILE A 209 -2.11 15.86 11.87
N ASP A 210 -1.55 15.83 10.67
CA ASP A 210 -1.23 17.03 9.90
C ASP A 210 -2.49 17.84 9.58
N THR A 211 -3.57 17.15 9.17
CA THR A 211 -4.86 17.76 8.88
C THR A 211 -5.46 18.41 10.14
N PHE A 212 -5.38 17.74 11.29
CA PHE A 212 -5.83 18.29 12.56
C PHE A 212 -5.01 19.53 12.95
N ALA A 213 -3.68 19.45 12.86
CA ALA A 213 -2.79 20.57 13.19
C ALA A 213 -3.08 21.80 12.31
N ILE A 214 -3.23 21.62 10.99
CA ILE A 214 -3.49 22.73 10.06
C ILE A 214 -4.90 23.28 10.22
N ARG A 215 -5.88 22.45 10.57
CA ARG A 215 -7.28 22.87 10.67
C ARG A 215 -7.60 23.56 12.00
N PHE A 216 -6.97 23.12 13.09
CA PHE A 216 -7.31 23.59 14.44
C PHE A 216 -6.18 24.36 15.13
N LEU A 217 -4.91 23.96 14.97
CA LEU A 217 -3.80 24.61 15.68
C LEU A 217 -3.23 25.80 14.90
N LEU A 218 -3.08 25.67 13.58
CA LEU A 218 -2.47 26.71 12.75
C LEU A 218 -3.26 28.04 12.73
N PRO A 219 -4.61 28.07 12.69
CA PRO A 219 -5.38 29.31 12.77
C PRO A 219 -5.23 30.04 14.11
N LEU A 220 -4.77 29.37 15.16
CA LEU A 220 -4.49 29.99 16.47
C LEU A 220 -3.19 30.83 16.43
N VAL A 221 -2.27 30.50 15.53
CA VAL A 221 -0.95 31.13 15.43
C VAL A 221 -0.87 32.10 14.23
N VAL A 222 -1.50 31.74 13.11
CA VAL A 222 -1.45 32.48 11.85
C VAL A 222 -2.86 32.95 11.50
N ARG A 223 -3.04 34.24 11.22
CA ARG A 223 -4.34 34.83 10.84
C ARG A 223 -4.53 34.99 9.33
N ASP A 224 -3.49 34.79 8.53
CA ASP A 224 -3.56 34.89 7.07
C ASP A 224 -4.25 33.67 6.46
N ALA A 225 -5.49 33.88 6.01
CA ALA A 225 -6.33 32.83 5.41
C ALA A 225 -5.74 32.26 4.12
N THR A 226 -5.01 33.07 3.36
CA THR A 226 -4.36 32.69 2.10
C THR A 226 -3.23 31.71 2.35
N LEU A 227 -2.39 31.99 3.37
CA LEU A 227 -1.30 31.12 3.80
C LEU A 227 -1.82 29.78 4.35
N ILE A 228 -2.91 29.80 5.13
CA ILE A 228 -3.53 28.58 5.66
C ILE A 228 -4.07 27.71 4.53
N ASN A 229 -4.77 28.29 3.56
CA ASN A 229 -5.32 27.53 2.42
C ASN A 229 -4.23 27.04 1.46
N GLY A 230 -3.16 27.81 1.26
CA GLY A 230 -1.97 27.38 0.55
C GLY A 230 -1.30 26.17 1.22
N LEU A 231 -1.12 26.21 2.55
CA LEU A 231 -0.55 25.10 3.32
C LEU A 231 -1.43 23.84 3.28
N ARG A 232 -2.77 23.98 3.31
CA ARG A 232 -3.70 22.86 3.10
C ARG A 232 -3.55 22.24 1.72
N GLY A 233 -3.33 23.06 0.70
CA GLY A 233 -3.06 22.61 -0.67
C GLY A 233 -1.74 21.84 -0.79
N ILE A 234 -0.69 22.29 -0.10
CA ILE A 234 0.66 21.69 -0.19
C ILE A 234 0.77 20.40 0.64
N MET A 235 0.04 20.30 1.76
CA MET A 235 0.08 19.16 2.69
C MET A 235 -0.81 17.97 2.28
N LEU A 236 -1.26 17.93 1.02
CA LEU A 236 -1.94 16.77 0.43
C LEU A 236 -0.93 15.66 0.10
N VAL A 237 -0.40 15.00 1.14
CA VAL A 237 0.68 14.00 1.02
C VAL A 237 0.16 12.59 0.67
N LEU A 238 -1.16 12.39 0.69
CA LEU A 238 -1.85 11.11 0.38
C LEU A 238 -1.38 10.37 -0.89
N PRO A 239 -1.15 11.04 -2.03
CA PRO A 239 -0.80 10.38 -3.30
C PRO A 239 0.66 9.89 -3.29
N VAL A 240 1.53 10.66 -2.64
CA VAL A 240 2.96 10.37 -2.52
C VAL A 240 3.17 9.14 -1.64
N TYR A 241 2.40 9.03 -0.56
CA TYR A 241 2.45 7.88 0.33
C TYR A 241 1.98 6.60 -0.34
N ASN A 242 0.95 6.65 -1.18
CA ASN A 242 0.50 5.46 -1.92
C ASN A 242 1.54 4.99 -2.95
N LEU A 243 2.22 5.91 -3.62
CA LEU A 243 3.35 5.56 -4.49
C LEU A 243 4.49 4.92 -3.69
N LEU A 244 4.85 5.52 -2.55
CA LEU A 244 5.89 5.00 -1.65
C LEU A 244 5.55 3.63 -1.10
N ALA A 245 4.30 3.41 -0.69
CA ALA A 245 3.82 2.12 -0.20
C ALA A 245 3.96 1.03 -1.28
N GLY A 246 3.63 1.35 -2.53
CA GLY A 246 3.84 0.44 -3.67
C GLY A 246 5.31 0.09 -3.90
N VAL A 247 6.21 1.08 -3.88
CA VAL A 247 7.66 0.86 -4.03
C VAL A 247 8.22 0.01 -2.89
N ILE A 248 7.85 0.32 -1.65
CA ILE A 248 8.28 -0.44 -0.47
C ILE A 248 7.76 -1.88 -0.55
N ALA A 249 6.49 -2.09 -0.93
CA ALA A 249 5.93 -3.41 -1.14
C ALA A 249 6.70 -4.21 -2.20
N ALA A 250 7.07 -3.59 -3.33
CA ALA A 250 7.87 -4.23 -4.37
C ALA A 250 9.26 -4.64 -3.87
N ILE A 251 9.93 -3.79 -3.09
CA ILE A 251 11.23 -4.09 -2.47
C ILE A 251 11.10 -5.28 -1.50
N LEU A 252 10.08 -5.26 -0.63
CA LEU A 252 9.81 -6.35 0.32
C LEU A 252 9.53 -7.66 -0.42
N MET A 253 8.71 -7.62 -1.47
CA MET A 253 8.42 -8.80 -2.30
C MET A 253 9.69 -9.36 -2.95
N LYS A 254 10.54 -8.50 -3.54
CA LYS A 254 11.81 -8.93 -4.14
C LYS A 254 12.72 -9.58 -3.11
N ARG A 255 12.81 -9.00 -1.91
CA ARG A 255 13.61 -9.56 -0.80
C ARG A 255 13.07 -10.92 -0.33
N LEU A 256 11.76 -11.06 -0.18
CA LEU A 256 11.13 -12.32 0.21
C LEU A 256 11.30 -13.40 -0.86
N ASN A 257 11.12 -13.05 -2.14
CA ASN A 257 11.33 -13.98 -3.25
C ASN A 257 12.80 -14.42 -3.34
N TRP A 258 13.74 -13.51 -3.11
CA TRP A 258 15.16 -13.84 -3.03
C TRP A 258 15.45 -14.83 -1.90
N GLN A 259 14.93 -14.57 -0.70
CA GLN A 259 15.08 -15.47 0.45
C GLN A 259 14.45 -16.85 0.19
N LYS A 260 13.25 -16.89 -0.40
CA LYS A 260 12.58 -18.13 -0.81
C LYS A 260 13.39 -18.91 -1.84
N SER A 261 13.91 -18.23 -2.85
CA SER A 261 14.75 -18.87 -3.88
C SER A 261 16.07 -19.38 -3.31
N LYS A 262 16.68 -18.65 -2.36
CA LYS A 262 17.87 -19.12 -1.63
C LYS A 262 17.54 -20.36 -0.78
N LYS A 263 16.46 -20.31 0.00
CA LYS A 263 15.99 -21.44 0.83
C LYS A 263 15.64 -22.66 -0.04
N ARG A 264 14.94 -22.47 -1.16
CA ARG A 264 14.68 -23.55 -2.14
C ARG A 264 15.96 -24.08 -2.75
N ARG A 265 16.94 -23.26 -3.11
CA ARG A 265 18.21 -23.78 -3.63
C ARG A 265 18.96 -24.59 -2.58
N GLN A 266 18.95 -24.16 -1.31
CA GLN A 266 19.57 -24.88 -0.18
C GLN A 266 18.80 -26.14 0.22
N VAL A 267 17.48 -26.14 0.06
CA VAL A 267 16.62 -27.30 0.40
C VAL A 267 16.46 -28.24 -0.78
N VAL A 268 16.44 -27.80 -2.04
CA VAL A 268 16.45 -28.66 -3.24
C VAL A 268 17.86 -29.17 -3.52
N SER A 269 18.90 -28.48 -3.03
CA SER A 269 20.12 -29.19 -2.61
C SER A 269 19.86 -30.02 -1.34
N ILE A 270 18.71 -30.72 -1.26
CA ILE A 270 18.61 -31.97 -0.52
C ILE A 270 19.86 -32.71 -0.96
N GLU A 271 20.67 -33.05 0.02
CA GLU A 271 22.07 -33.39 -0.11
C GLU A 271 22.30 -34.31 -1.31
N TYR A 272 22.65 -33.74 -2.47
CA TYR A 272 23.22 -34.53 -3.56
C TYR A 272 24.68 -34.86 -3.25
N SER A 273 25.25 -34.20 -2.25
CA SER A 273 26.62 -34.37 -1.77
C SER A 273 26.66 -34.31 -0.24
N GLY A 274 27.63 -35.01 0.35
CA GLY A 274 27.76 -35.17 1.80
C GLY A 274 27.10 -36.45 2.35
N VAL A 275 27.34 -36.75 3.62
CA VAL A 275 26.98 -38.03 4.28
C VAL A 275 25.48 -38.33 4.23
N GLN A 276 24.68 -37.29 4.42
CA GLN A 276 23.23 -37.42 4.48
C GLN A 276 22.60 -37.54 3.07
N GLY A 277 23.34 -37.10 2.05
CA GLY A 277 23.02 -37.32 0.64
C GLY A 277 23.29 -38.71 0.13
N ALA A 278 24.44 -39.27 0.51
CA ALA A 278 24.74 -40.69 0.29
C ALA A 278 23.64 -41.58 0.89
N LYS A 279 23.18 -41.29 2.11
CA LYS A 279 22.07 -42.02 2.74
C LYS A 279 20.75 -41.93 1.99
N ASN A 280 20.42 -40.77 1.42
CA ASN A 280 19.20 -40.61 0.61
C ASN A 280 19.29 -41.38 -0.72
N HIS A 281 20.47 -41.40 -1.36
CA HIS A 281 20.71 -42.21 -2.56
C HIS A 281 20.66 -43.71 -2.26
N ASP A 282 21.30 -44.17 -1.18
CA ASP A 282 21.27 -45.58 -0.77
C ASP A 282 19.85 -46.05 -0.46
N ALA A 283 19.07 -45.24 0.26
CA ALA A 283 17.67 -45.55 0.55
C ALA A 283 16.81 -45.64 -0.73
N ALA A 284 17.07 -44.78 -1.72
CA ALA A 284 16.37 -44.82 -3.01
C ALA A 284 16.76 -46.08 -3.83
N ILE A 285 18.05 -46.43 -3.85
CA ILE A 285 18.55 -47.63 -4.53
C ILE A 285 17.99 -48.90 -3.88
N GLN A 286 17.98 -48.98 -2.54
CA GLN A 286 17.38 -50.10 -1.82
C GLN A 286 15.89 -50.25 -2.09
N ASN A 287 15.15 -49.14 -2.12
CA ASN A 287 13.71 -49.20 -2.44
C ASN A 287 13.45 -49.66 -3.88
N CYS A 288 14.27 -49.24 -4.85
CA CYS A 288 14.18 -49.76 -6.23
C CYS A 288 14.50 -51.25 -6.30
N TRP A 289 15.51 -51.72 -5.55
CA TRP A 289 15.87 -53.13 -5.50
C TRP A 289 14.79 -54.00 -4.87
N ASN A 290 14.24 -53.57 -3.73
CA ASN A 290 13.16 -54.28 -3.06
C ASN A 290 11.92 -54.39 -3.96
N PHE A 291 11.60 -53.33 -4.70
CA PHE A 291 10.51 -53.32 -5.66
C PHE A 291 10.75 -54.23 -6.88
N ALA A 292 12.02 -54.44 -7.26
CA ALA A 292 12.39 -55.34 -8.36
C ALA A 292 12.40 -56.82 -7.93
N VAL A 293 12.57 -57.11 -6.64
CA VAL A 293 12.62 -58.47 -6.08
C VAL A 293 11.23 -58.98 -5.67
N GLU A 294 10.28 -58.09 -5.36
CA GLU A 294 8.87 -58.46 -5.09
C GLU A 294 8.02 -58.70 -6.37
N LYS A 295 8.62 -58.60 -7.56
CA LYS A 295 8.00 -58.95 -8.84
C LYS A 295 8.53 -60.28 -9.37
#